data_AF-A0A143Y313-F1
#
_entry.id   AF-A0A143Y313-F1
#
_cell.length_a   1.000
_cell.length_b   1.000
_cell.length_c   1.000
_cell.angle_alpha   90.00
_cell.angle_beta   90.00
_cell.angle_gamma   90.00
#
_symmetry.space_group_name_H-M   'P 1'
#
loop_
_entity.id
_entity.type
_entity.pdbx_description
1 polymer ?
#
loop_
_entity_poly.entity_id
_entity_poly.type
_entity_poly.pdbx_seq_one_letter_code
_entity_poly.pdbx_strand_id
1 'polypeptide(L)' 'MEKDAVKLTRQIAATMAMENMALSESEYDVLLRCAAGEQSITLTIQEMIARYTEH' A
#
# COMPACT_ATOMS: atom_id res chain seq x y z
N MET A 1 -0.03 17.74 1.37
CA MET A 1 0.84 16.54 1.26
C MET A 1 0.32 15.40 2.12
N GLU A 2 0.45 15.40 3.45
CA GLU A 2 0.01 14.27 4.30
C GLU A 2 -1.51 13.96 4.16
N LYS A 3 -2.35 15.01 4.15
CA LYS A 3 -3.80 14.88 3.92
C LYS A 3 -4.18 14.29 2.55
N ASP A 4 -3.35 14.49 1.53
CA ASP A 4 -3.65 14.05 0.16
C ASP A 4 -3.30 12.57 0.00
N ALA A 5 -2.20 12.15 0.63
CA ALA A 5 -1.75 10.77 0.61
C ALA A 5 -2.70 9.85 1.40
N VAL A 6 -3.18 10.27 2.57
CA VAL A 6 -4.20 9.55 3.34
C VAL A 6 -5.52 9.41 2.55
N LYS A 7 -5.91 10.45 1.81
CA LYS A 7 -7.12 10.41 0.97
C LYS A 7 -6.95 9.41 -0.19
N LEU A 8 -5.79 9.40 -0.83
CA LEU A 8 -5.46 8.47 -1.90
C LEU A 8 -5.49 7.02 -1.40
N THR A 9 -4.88 6.73 -0.24
CA THR A 9 -4.88 5.40 0.37
C THR A 9 -6.30 4.91 0.68
N ARG A 10 -7.18 5.78 1.19
CA ARG A 10 -8.59 5.44 1.41
C ARG A 10 -9.35 5.12 0.12
N GLN A 11 -9.07 5.86 -0.96
CA GLN A 11 -9.69 5.60 -2.26
C GLN A 11 -9.24 4.24 -2.83
N ILE A 12 -7.95 3.92 -2.72
CA ILE A 12 -7.41 2.61 -3.14
C ILE A 12 -8.06 1.48 -2.35
N ALA A 13 -8.12 1.60 -1.02
CA ALA A 13 -8.76 0.60 -0.16
C ALA A 13 -10.25 0.40 -0.51
N ALA A 14 -10.97 1.49 -0.80
CA ALA A 14 -12.37 1.41 -1.24
C ALA A 14 -12.52 0.71 -2.61
N THR A 15 -11.64 1.00 -3.57
CA THR A 15 -11.63 0.33 -4.88
C THR A 15 -11.36 -1.17 -4.74
N MET A 16 -10.38 -1.56 -3.93
CA MET A 16 -10.07 -2.96 -3.69
C MET A 16 -11.26 -3.71 -3.05
N ALA A 17 -11.92 -3.10 -2.07
CA ALA A 17 -13.09 -3.68 -1.43
C ALA A 17 -14.25 -3.92 -2.41
N MET A 18 -14.43 -3.04 -3.41
CA MET A 18 -15.42 -3.23 -4.48
C MET A 18 -15.08 -4.43 -5.38
N GLU A 19 -13.80 -4.76 -5.55
CA GLU A 19 -13.34 -5.94 -6.29
C GLU A 19 -13.27 -7.21 -5.42
N ASN A 20 -13.88 -7.20 -4.22
CA ASN A 20 -13.77 -8.27 -3.21
C ASN A 20 -12.31 -8.57 -2.78
N MET A 21 -11.41 -7.61 -2.96
CA MET A 21 -10.05 -7.66 -2.46
C MET A 21 -9.96 -6.86 -1.16
N ALA A 22 -9.50 -7.50 -0.08
CA ALA A 22 -9.26 -6.82 1.19
C ALA A 22 -7.75 -6.70 1.41
N LEU A 23 -7.28 -5.49 1.71
CA LEU A 23 -5.94 -5.31 2.26
C LEU A 23 -5.91 -5.91 3.67
N SER A 24 -4.89 -6.71 3.94
CA SER A 24 -4.52 -7.04 5.31
C SER A 24 -4.07 -5.79 6.06
N GLU A 25 -4.14 -5.82 7.39
CA GLU A 25 -3.65 -4.71 8.22
C GLU A 25 -2.19 -4.37 7.92
N SER A 26 -1.35 -5.38 7.65
CA SER A 26 0.04 -5.19 7.27
C SER A 26 0.22 -4.45 5.94
N GLU A 27 -0.61 -4.72 4.94
CA GLU A 27 -0.52 -4.02 3.65
C GLU A 27 -1.05 -2.59 3.76
N TYR A 28 -2.06 -2.36 4.60
CA TYR A 28 -2.57 -1.03 4.88
C TYR A 28 -1.53 -0.14 5.58
N ASP A 29 -0.81 -0.67 6.59
CA ASP A 29 0.25 0.05 7.29
C ASP A 29 1.40 0.45 6.35
N VAL A 30 1.82 -0.47 5.49
CA VAL A 30 2.85 -0.21 4.46
C VAL A 30 2.42 0.91 3.52
N LEU A 31 1.17 0.90 3.04
CA LEU A 31 0.64 1.98 2.20
C LEU A 31 0.60 3.32 2.94
N LEU A 32 0.28 3.32 4.24
CA LEU A 32 0.23 4.52 5.06
C LEU A 32 1.61 5.14 5.26
N ARG A 33 2.63 4.31 5.55
CA ARG A 33 4.03 4.75 5.70
C ARG A 33 4.62 5.26 4.39
N CYS A 34 4.28 4.63 3.26
CA CYS A 34 4.61 5.14 1.94
C CYS A 34 3.96 6.51 1.66
N ALA A 35 2.68 6.66 2.01
CA ALA A 35 1.93 7.91 1.88
C ALA A 35 2.50 9.04 2.76
N ALA A 36 3.01 8.73 3.95
CA ALA A 36 3.67 9.66 4.86
C ALA A 36 5.11 10.01 4.44
N GLY A 37 5.69 9.31 3.46
CA GLY A 37 7.09 9.47 3.05
C GLY A 37 8.10 8.80 3.99
N GLU A 38 7.63 8.00 4.95
CA GLU A 38 8.46 7.24 5.90
C GLU A 38 9.05 5.98 5.28
N GLN A 39 8.49 5.53 4.15
CA GLN A 39 8.95 4.36 3.41
C GLN A 39 8.95 4.65 1.91
N SER A 40 9.99 4.18 1.21
CA SER A 40 10.09 4.32 -0.25
C SER A 40 9.15 3.36 -0.95
N ILE A 41 8.24 3.89 -1.77
CA ILE A 41 7.33 3.10 -2.61
C ILE A 41 8.12 2.14 -3.51
N THR A 42 9.21 2.60 -4.10
CA THR A 42 10.04 1.78 -5.00
C THR A 42 10.65 0.59 -4.28
N LEU A 43 11.17 0.81 -3.06
CA LEU A 43 11.77 -0.25 -2.26
C LEU A 43 10.71 -1.28 -1.84
N THR A 44 9.55 -0.81 -1.38
CA THR A 44 8.41 -1.65 -1.02
C THR A 44 7.94 -2.53 -2.17
N ILE A 45 7.86 -1.98 -3.39
CA ILE A 45 7.47 -2.75 -4.57
C ILE A 45 8.52 -3.83 -4.88
N GLN A 46 9.81 -3.51 -4.78
CA GLN A 46 10.89 -4.48 -5.00
C GLN A 46 10.85 -5.63 -3.98
N GLU A 47 10.65 -5.32 -2.70
CA GLU A 47 10.51 -6.32 -1.63
C GLU A 47 9.28 -7.21 -1.84
N MET A 48 8.14 -6.62 -2.22
CA MET A 48 6.92 -7.36 -2.54
C MET A 48 7.15 -8.31 -3.72
N ILE A 49 7.73 -7.82 -4.83
CA ILE A 49 8.04 -8.66 -6.00
C ILE A 49 8.96 -9.81 -5.60
N ALA A 50 10.05 -9.53 -4.88
CA ALA A 50 11.00 -10.54 -4.45
C ALA A 50 10.32 -11.68 -3.69
N ARG A 51 9.44 -11.36 -2.72
CA ARG A 51 8.68 -12.36 -1.94
C ARG A 51 7.79 -13.27 -2.79
N TYR A 52 7.26 -12.78 -3.90
CA TYR A 52 6.42 -13.58 -4.80
C TYR A 52 7.23 -14.32 -5.88
N THR A 53 8.45 -13.88 -6.18
CA THR A 53 9.32 -14.47 -7.20
C THR A 53 10.39 -15.42 -6.66
N GLU A 54 10.58 -15.53 -5.34
CA GLU A 54 11.50 -16.48 -4.69
C GLU A 54 11.02 -17.95 -4.68
N HIS A 55 10.04 -18.29 -5.53
CA HIS A 55 9.54 -19.65 -5.75
C HIS A 55 10.07 -20.26 -7.05
#